data_AF-A0A7K3RVL6-F1
#
_entry.id   AF-A0A7K3RVL6-F1
#
_cell.length_a   1.000
_cell.length_b   1.000
_cell.length_c   1.000
_cell.angle_alpha   90.00
_cell.angle_beta   90.00
_cell.angle_gamma   90.00
#
_symmetry.space_group_name_H-M   'P 1'
#
loop_
_entity.id
_entity.type
_entity.pdbx_description
1 polymer ?
#
loop_
_entity_poly.entity_id
_entity_poly.type
_entity_poly.pdbx_seq_one_letter_code
_entity_poly.pdbx_strand_id
1 'polypeptide(L)'
;MNTPDSHAESRADSAADLVAAEDVLLFVNAAITATGQREFRSRAVDQQFSLDFLHTYVQVNYRRVYAASLALDINHHNAALIVRRLLETAHEASPEERRTEGRLIAARLAALPPQRVYRLFGELRRAKVNNRRTRAIMRDWLAARPDLGHDAVKYRAGLKTVARHVHLPCAEGRGPLAEVGAFLFRPGRLPRYEHPMLDAWRRAHYEQGAVAELPFTVAEGFAARHGMKREVFLKRAAPRMTRLERLRTQEQRVVGDRRPDVDLTVMPLTRLALYVLSLGFEERSGRRAELT
;
A
#
# COMPACT_ATOMS: atom_id res chain seq x y z
N MET A 1 -41.23 -48.33 26.61
CA MET A 1 -40.95 -47.16 27.47
C MET A 1 -39.93 -46.35 26.70
N ASN A 2 -40.41 -45.50 25.78
CA ASN A 2 -39.59 -44.76 24.83
C ASN A 2 -39.15 -43.44 25.48
N THR A 3 -37.85 -43.27 25.65
CA THR A 3 -37.20 -41.98 25.87
C THR A 3 -37.45 -41.08 24.64
N PRO A 4 -38.06 -39.89 24.80
CA PRO A 4 -38.12 -38.95 23.70
C PRO A 4 -36.79 -38.17 23.63
N ASP A 5 -36.08 -38.46 22.56
CA ASP A 5 -35.41 -37.51 21.67
C ASP A 5 -34.50 -36.43 22.27
N SER A 6 -33.21 -36.78 22.30
CA SER A 6 -32.05 -35.90 22.27
C SER A 6 -31.90 -35.12 20.94
N HIS A 7 -32.99 -34.80 20.23
CA HIS A 7 -32.96 -34.10 18.94
C HIS A 7 -33.14 -32.58 19.06
N ALA A 8 -33.16 -32.02 20.28
CA ALA A 8 -33.24 -30.58 20.50
C ALA A 8 -31.88 -29.84 20.37
N GLU A 9 -30.75 -30.56 20.29
CA GLU A 9 -29.40 -29.96 20.25
C GLU A 9 -28.93 -29.50 18.86
N SER A 10 -29.74 -29.66 17.80
CA SER A 10 -29.40 -29.29 16.41
C SER A 10 -30.18 -28.07 15.88
N ARG A 11 -30.86 -27.30 16.73
CA ARG A 11 -31.49 -26.01 16.36
C ARG A 11 -30.59 -24.80 16.62
N ALA A 12 -29.28 -25.00 16.66
CA ALA A 12 -28.27 -23.98 16.91
C ALA A 12 -27.84 -23.25 15.62
N ASP A 13 -28.81 -22.82 14.81
CA ASP A 13 -28.68 -21.67 13.93
C ASP A 13 -29.70 -20.65 14.45
N SER A 14 -29.34 -19.92 15.52
CA SER A 14 -30.25 -18.92 16.06
C SER A 14 -30.41 -17.78 15.06
N ALA A 15 -31.55 -17.09 15.05
CA ALA A 15 -31.74 -15.91 14.21
C ALA A 15 -30.61 -14.87 14.39
N ALA A 16 -30.00 -14.81 15.59
CA ALA A 16 -28.85 -13.97 15.87
C ALA A 16 -27.57 -14.42 15.14
N ASP A 17 -27.35 -15.73 14.99
CA ASP A 17 -26.19 -16.27 14.27
C ASP A 17 -26.31 -16.00 12.76
N LEU A 18 -27.54 -16.07 12.22
CA LEU A 18 -27.82 -15.69 10.84
C LEU A 18 -27.54 -14.20 10.58
N VAL A 19 -28.03 -13.32 11.46
CA VAL A 19 -27.73 -11.87 11.36
C VAL A 19 -26.23 -11.60 11.43
N ALA A 20 -25.52 -12.26 12.36
CA ALA A 20 -24.07 -12.13 12.47
C ALA A 20 -23.34 -12.60 11.19
N ALA A 21 -23.80 -13.70 10.59
CA ALA A 21 -23.24 -14.18 9.33
C ALA A 21 -23.49 -13.20 8.17
N GLU A 22 -24.69 -12.65 8.06
CA GLU A 22 -25.07 -11.65 7.06
C GLU A 22 -24.23 -10.36 7.20
N ASP A 23 -24.08 -9.85 8.42
CA ASP A 23 -23.27 -8.68 8.74
C ASP A 23 -21.81 -8.87 8.30
N VAL A 24 -21.23 -10.02 8.64
CA VAL A 24 -19.84 -10.36 8.29
C VAL A 24 -19.67 -10.51 6.77
N LEU A 25 -20.63 -11.15 6.11
CA LEU A 25 -20.59 -11.33 4.65
C LEU A 25 -20.67 -9.98 3.93
N LEU A 26 -21.57 -9.10 4.37
CA LEU A 26 -21.68 -7.74 3.86
C LEU A 26 -20.36 -6.98 4.00
N PHE A 27 -19.75 -7.06 5.18
CA PHE A 27 -18.47 -6.41 5.44
C PHE A 27 -17.33 -6.95 4.58
N VAL A 28 -17.18 -8.28 4.46
CA VAL A 28 -16.11 -8.88 3.66
C VAL A 28 -16.25 -8.47 2.19
N ASN A 29 -17.47 -8.49 1.64
CA ASN A 29 -17.74 -8.04 0.27
C ASN A 29 -17.37 -6.57 0.05
N ALA A 30 -17.73 -5.70 1.00
CA ALA A 30 -17.33 -4.29 0.98
C ALA A 30 -15.81 -4.13 1.13
N ALA A 31 -15.17 -4.92 1.99
CA ALA A 31 -13.73 -4.87 2.25
C ALA A 31 -12.89 -5.31 1.03
N ILE A 32 -13.44 -6.18 0.18
CA ILE A 32 -12.81 -6.59 -1.08
C ILE A 32 -13.01 -5.49 -2.14
N THR A 33 -14.23 -5.02 -2.34
CA THR A 33 -14.60 -4.22 -3.51
C THR A 33 -14.48 -2.70 -3.32
N ALA A 34 -14.89 -2.18 -2.16
CA ALA A 34 -14.99 -0.75 -1.93
C ALA A 34 -13.64 -0.12 -1.54
N THR A 35 -13.35 1.06 -2.06
CA THR A 35 -12.09 1.77 -1.75
C THR A 35 -12.30 3.15 -1.12
N GLY A 36 -13.55 3.51 -0.79
CA GLY A 36 -13.93 4.84 -0.30
C GLY A 36 -13.67 5.96 -1.31
N GLN A 37 -13.51 5.61 -2.59
CA GLN A 37 -13.38 6.54 -3.71
C GLN A 37 -14.74 6.77 -4.37
N ARG A 38 -14.86 7.83 -5.18
CA ARG A 38 -16.08 8.09 -5.95
C ARG A 38 -16.33 6.94 -6.93
N GLU A 39 -17.48 6.30 -6.82
CA GLU A 39 -17.98 5.33 -7.81
C GLU A 39 -19.04 6.00 -8.71
N PHE A 40 -19.27 5.44 -9.89
CA PHE A 40 -20.11 6.03 -10.96
C PHE A 40 -21.52 6.47 -10.51
N ARG A 41 -22.04 5.93 -9.40
CA ARG A 41 -23.40 6.18 -8.89
C ARG A 41 -23.48 6.81 -7.49
N SER A 42 -22.37 7.08 -6.82
CA SER A 42 -22.37 7.62 -5.44
C SER A 42 -21.28 8.67 -5.24
N ARG A 43 -21.54 9.69 -4.40
CA ARG A 43 -20.52 10.68 -4.04
C ARG A 43 -19.50 10.04 -3.10
N ALA A 44 -18.25 10.51 -3.15
CA ALA A 44 -17.16 9.96 -2.34
C ALA A 44 -17.43 10.04 -0.82
N VAL A 45 -18.16 11.08 -0.39
CA VAL A 45 -18.53 11.32 1.01
C VAL A 45 -19.49 10.23 1.51
N ASP A 46 -20.53 9.89 0.73
CA ASP A 46 -21.53 8.89 1.11
C ASP A 46 -20.88 7.49 1.24
N GLN A 47 -19.97 7.16 0.33
CA GLN A 47 -19.21 5.91 0.41
C GLN A 47 -18.29 5.86 1.63
N GLN A 48 -17.62 6.98 1.96
CA GLN A 48 -16.75 7.04 3.13
C GLN A 48 -17.54 6.86 4.42
N PHE A 49 -18.70 7.51 4.55
CA PHE A 49 -19.57 7.33 5.73
C PHE A 49 -20.08 5.89 5.85
N SER A 50 -20.56 5.29 4.76
CA SER A 50 -21.03 3.90 4.78
C SER A 50 -19.90 2.92 5.13
N LEU A 51 -18.72 3.12 4.57
CA LEU A 51 -17.55 2.28 4.84
C LEU A 51 -17.07 2.46 6.28
N ASP A 52 -16.97 3.69 6.77
CA ASP A 52 -16.58 3.97 8.16
C ASP A 52 -17.60 3.41 9.17
N PHE A 53 -18.89 3.46 8.86
CA PHE A 53 -19.92 2.82 9.65
C PHE A 53 -19.70 1.30 9.71
N LEU A 54 -19.56 0.63 8.56
CA LEU A 54 -19.33 -0.82 8.49
C LEU A 54 -18.08 -1.24 9.27
N HIS A 55 -16.96 -0.51 9.10
CA HIS A 55 -15.75 -0.81 9.84
C HIS A 55 -15.94 -0.64 11.35
N THR A 56 -16.65 0.40 11.79
CA THR A 56 -16.91 0.64 13.22
C THR A 56 -17.83 -0.43 13.79
N TYR A 57 -18.92 -0.72 13.09
CA TYR A 57 -19.91 -1.71 13.50
C TYR A 57 -19.29 -3.11 13.67
N VAL A 58 -18.54 -3.60 12.68
CA VAL A 58 -17.94 -4.94 12.75
C VAL A 58 -16.77 -4.99 13.74
N GLN A 59 -16.02 -3.91 13.88
CA GLN A 59 -14.96 -3.82 14.88
C GLN A 59 -15.51 -3.93 16.31
N VAL A 60 -16.63 -3.26 16.61
CA VAL A 60 -17.25 -3.25 17.94
C VAL A 60 -17.97 -4.56 18.23
N ASN A 61 -18.80 -5.06 17.29
CA ASN A 61 -19.63 -6.24 17.52
C ASN A 61 -18.90 -7.57 17.27
N TYR A 62 -17.94 -7.58 16.33
CA TYR A 62 -17.29 -8.81 15.83
C TYR A 62 -15.77 -8.66 15.70
N ARG A 63 -15.10 -8.09 16.71
CA ARG A 63 -13.67 -7.72 16.69
C ARG A 63 -12.74 -8.83 16.18
N ARG A 64 -12.95 -10.08 16.63
CA ARG A 64 -12.15 -11.24 16.19
C ARG A 64 -12.27 -11.47 14.68
N VAL A 65 -13.49 -11.38 14.14
CA VAL A 65 -13.76 -11.51 12.70
C VAL A 65 -13.20 -10.32 11.93
N TYR A 66 -13.36 -9.12 12.47
CA TYR A 66 -12.77 -7.90 11.92
C TYR A 66 -11.24 -8.03 11.76
N ALA A 67 -10.55 -8.54 12.77
CA ALA A 67 -9.11 -8.82 12.68
C ALA A 67 -8.80 -9.95 11.70
N ALA A 68 -9.57 -11.05 11.72
CA ALA A 68 -9.39 -12.19 10.83
C ALA A 68 -9.54 -11.82 9.35
N SER A 69 -10.31 -10.78 9.01
CA SER A 69 -10.42 -10.27 7.64
C SER A 69 -9.08 -9.83 7.03
N LEU A 70 -8.06 -9.55 7.84
CA LEU A 70 -6.69 -9.29 7.37
C LEU A 70 -6.04 -10.50 6.70
N ALA A 71 -6.52 -11.71 6.97
CA ALA A 71 -6.07 -12.95 6.32
C ALA A 71 -6.75 -13.18 4.95
N LEU A 72 -7.81 -12.43 4.65
CA LEU A 72 -8.52 -12.50 3.37
C LEU A 72 -7.85 -11.58 2.34
N ASP A 73 -8.17 -11.79 1.06
CA ASP A 73 -7.71 -10.94 -0.03
C ASP A 73 -8.52 -9.64 -0.17
N ILE A 74 -8.68 -8.93 0.96
CA ILE A 74 -9.26 -7.59 0.98
C ILE A 74 -8.32 -6.60 0.30
N ASN A 75 -8.84 -5.48 -0.20
CA ASN A 75 -7.96 -4.52 -0.87
C ASN A 75 -7.02 -3.80 0.11
N HIS A 76 -5.98 -3.15 -0.44
CA HIS A 76 -4.97 -2.45 0.37
C HIS A 76 -5.53 -1.30 1.22
N HIS A 77 -6.61 -0.65 0.77
CA HIS A 77 -7.23 0.46 1.50
C HIS A 77 -7.88 -0.06 2.79
N ASN A 78 -8.75 -1.07 2.67
CA ASN A 78 -9.45 -1.65 3.81
C ASN A 78 -8.49 -2.36 4.76
N ALA A 79 -7.47 -3.06 4.24
CA ALA A 79 -6.43 -3.64 5.08
C ALA A 79 -5.70 -2.58 5.93
N ALA A 80 -5.33 -1.44 5.35
CA ALA A 80 -4.71 -0.36 6.11
C ALA A 80 -5.67 0.24 7.15
N LEU A 81 -6.95 0.39 6.82
CA LEU A 81 -7.97 0.91 7.73
C LEU A 81 -8.22 -0.02 8.93
N ILE A 82 -8.31 -1.33 8.70
CA ILE A 82 -8.42 -2.35 9.75
C ILE A 82 -7.21 -2.30 10.67
N VAL A 83 -5.98 -2.33 10.12
CA VAL A 83 -4.76 -2.23 10.92
C VAL A 83 -4.75 -0.95 11.76
N ARG A 84 -5.15 0.19 11.17
CA ARG A 84 -5.22 1.47 11.90
C ARG A 84 -6.17 1.40 13.08
N ARG A 85 -7.41 0.98 12.86
CA ARG A 85 -8.47 0.91 13.87
C ARG A 85 -8.16 -0.08 14.99
N LEU A 86 -7.58 -1.25 14.66
CA LEU A 86 -7.14 -2.23 15.66
C LEU A 86 -6.04 -1.67 16.57
N LEU A 87 -5.13 -0.85 16.03
CA LEU A 87 -4.05 -0.22 16.81
C LEU A 87 -4.51 1.00 17.62
N GLU A 88 -5.49 1.76 17.10
CA GLU A 88 -6.17 2.85 17.81
C GLU A 88 -6.92 2.34 19.04
N THR A 89 -7.66 1.25 18.87
CA THR A 89 -8.49 0.63 19.92
C THR A 89 -7.80 -0.55 20.62
N ALA A 90 -6.46 -0.58 20.63
CA ALA A 90 -5.71 -1.70 21.20
C ALA A 90 -6.02 -1.93 22.70
N HIS A 91 -6.48 -0.89 23.41
CA HIS A 91 -6.82 -0.96 24.82
C HIS A 91 -8.08 -1.80 25.11
N GLU A 92 -9.02 -1.87 24.17
CA GLU A 92 -10.27 -2.64 24.26
C GLU A 92 -10.05 -4.15 24.06
N ALA A 93 -8.95 -4.55 23.42
CA ALA A 93 -8.65 -5.95 23.15
C ALA A 93 -8.10 -6.69 24.38
N SER A 94 -8.56 -7.93 24.58
CA SER A 94 -7.98 -8.88 25.54
C SER A 94 -6.54 -9.26 25.17
N PRO A 95 -5.73 -9.80 26.10
CA PRO A 95 -4.37 -10.24 25.81
C PRO A 95 -4.26 -11.28 24.69
N GLU A 96 -5.25 -12.19 24.58
CA GLU A 96 -5.29 -13.19 23.52
C GLU A 96 -5.58 -12.57 22.16
N GLU A 97 -6.58 -11.70 22.08
CA GLU A 97 -6.91 -10.96 20.85
C GLU A 97 -5.71 -10.13 20.38
N ARG A 98 -5.02 -9.44 21.29
CA ARG A 98 -3.82 -8.65 20.96
C ARG A 98 -2.73 -9.49 20.31
N ARG A 99 -2.53 -10.74 20.77
CA ARG A 99 -1.54 -11.67 20.18
C ARG A 99 -1.97 -12.09 18.77
N THR A 100 -3.22 -12.49 18.60
CA THR A 100 -3.74 -12.93 17.30
C THR A 100 -3.78 -11.79 16.28
N GLU A 101 -4.34 -10.65 16.66
CA GLU A 101 -4.31 -9.42 15.86
C GLU A 101 -2.87 -9.03 15.50
N GLY A 102 -1.91 -9.14 16.43
CA GLY A 102 -0.51 -8.80 16.17
C GLY A 102 0.10 -9.64 15.04
N ARG A 103 -0.17 -10.95 15.03
CA ARG A 103 0.29 -11.85 13.95
C ARG A 103 -0.36 -11.51 12.61
N LEU A 104 -1.67 -11.26 12.61
CA LEU A 104 -2.42 -10.90 11.41
C LEU A 104 -1.96 -9.56 10.83
N ILE A 105 -1.74 -8.56 11.69
CA ILE A 105 -1.19 -7.26 11.31
C ILE A 105 0.22 -7.45 10.71
N ALA A 106 1.11 -8.18 11.37
CA ALA A 106 2.47 -8.40 10.87
C ALA A 106 2.48 -9.08 9.50
N ALA A 107 1.72 -10.17 9.34
CA ALA A 107 1.57 -10.88 8.07
C ALA A 107 1.03 -9.95 6.97
N ARG A 108 0.00 -9.16 7.27
CA ARG A 108 -0.58 -8.25 6.29
C ARG A 108 0.37 -7.11 5.91
N LEU A 109 1.09 -6.54 6.86
CA LEU A 109 2.08 -5.48 6.58
C LEU A 109 3.25 -5.99 5.74
N ALA A 110 3.62 -7.27 5.85
CA ALA A 110 4.63 -7.88 5.00
C ALA A 110 4.17 -8.02 3.54
N ALA A 111 2.88 -8.28 3.32
CA ALA A 111 2.29 -8.39 1.98
C ALA A 111 1.97 -7.03 1.32
N LEU A 112 1.74 -5.98 2.12
CA LEU A 112 1.38 -4.67 1.59
C LEU A 112 2.55 -3.97 0.87
N PRO A 113 2.27 -3.21 -0.22
CA PRO A 113 3.30 -2.40 -0.85
C PRO A 113 3.89 -1.37 0.13
N PRO A 114 5.22 -1.14 0.15
CA PRO A 114 5.88 -0.29 1.15
C PRO A 114 5.29 1.12 1.24
N GLN A 115 4.93 1.74 0.11
CA GLN A 115 4.31 3.06 0.08
C GLN A 115 2.97 3.12 0.84
N ARG A 116 2.21 2.02 0.85
CA ARG A 116 0.94 1.92 1.58
C ARG A 116 1.19 1.80 3.07
N VAL A 117 2.20 1.01 3.47
CA VAL A 117 2.60 0.88 4.88
C VAL A 117 3.15 2.20 5.43
N TYR A 118 4.03 2.88 4.70
CA TYR A 118 4.53 4.21 5.10
C TYR A 118 3.42 5.24 5.25
N ARG A 119 2.42 5.21 4.36
CA ARG A 119 1.24 6.07 4.47
C ARG A 119 0.42 5.75 5.74
N LEU A 120 0.12 4.47 5.99
CA LEU A 120 -0.56 4.01 7.20
C LEU A 120 0.16 4.47 8.46
N PHE A 121 1.48 4.32 8.52
CA PHE A 121 2.26 4.78 9.66
C PHE A 121 2.23 6.31 9.84
N GLY A 122 2.22 7.05 8.73
CA GLY A 122 1.97 8.49 8.76
C GLY A 122 0.58 8.86 9.29
N GLU A 123 -0.45 8.06 8.97
CA GLU A 123 -1.81 8.20 9.49
C GLU A 123 -1.86 7.91 11.00
N LEU A 124 -1.25 6.82 11.47
CA LEU A 124 -1.13 6.51 12.90
C LEU A 124 -0.43 7.63 13.70
N ARG A 125 0.63 8.21 13.14
CA ARG A 125 1.29 9.37 13.75
C ARG A 125 0.35 10.58 13.83
N ARG A 126 -0.40 10.88 12.75
CA ARG A 126 -1.38 11.99 12.73
C ARG A 126 -2.50 11.77 13.75
N ALA A 127 -2.95 10.53 13.91
CA ALA A 127 -3.89 10.11 14.95
C ALA A 127 -3.27 10.02 16.37
N LYS A 128 -1.99 10.38 16.53
CA LYS A 128 -1.24 10.33 17.80
C LYS A 128 -1.20 8.94 18.47
N VAL A 129 -1.30 7.87 17.67
CA VAL A 129 -1.25 6.49 18.17
C VAL A 129 0.19 6.07 18.38
N ASN A 130 0.69 6.19 19.62
CA ASN A 130 2.08 5.89 19.99
C ASN A 130 2.24 4.86 21.12
N ASN A 131 1.28 3.96 21.28
CA ASN A 131 1.35 2.92 22.29
C ASN A 131 2.53 1.94 22.03
N ARG A 132 2.98 1.24 23.07
CA ARG A 132 4.12 0.29 23.01
C ARG A 132 3.97 -0.72 21.87
N ARG A 133 2.74 -1.21 21.65
CA ARG A 133 2.40 -2.20 20.62
C ARG A 133 2.61 -1.64 19.21
N THR A 134 2.07 -0.45 18.92
CA THR A 134 2.27 0.23 17.63
C THR A 134 3.76 0.45 17.35
N ARG A 135 4.52 0.92 18.34
CA ARG A 135 5.99 1.08 18.18
C ARG A 135 6.73 -0.23 17.98
N ALA A 136 6.30 -1.33 18.58
CA ALA A 136 6.90 -2.64 18.35
C ALA A 136 6.66 -3.10 16.91
N ILE A 137 5.40 -3.12 16.46
CA ILE A 137 5.03 -3.53 15.10
C ILE A 137 5.77 -2.71 14.03
N MET A 138 5.84 -1.39 14.20
CA MET A 138 6.53 -0.51 13.26
C MET A 138 8.05 -0.77 13.24
N ARG A 139 8.68 -1.08 14.38
CA ARG A 139 10.11 -1.43 14.44
C ARG A 139 10.38 -2.79 13.81
N ASP A 140 9.54 -3.79 14.11
CA ASP A 140 9.67 -5.14 13.57
C ASP A 140 9.52 -5.12 12.03
N TRP A 141 8.55 -4.36 11.53
CA TRP A 141 8.38 -4.18 10.08
C TRP A 141 9.59 -3.48 9.43
N LEU A 142 10.16 -2.45 10.06
CA LEU A 142 11.37 -1.80 9.56
C LEU A 142 12.59 -2.73 9.57
N ALA A 143 12.75 -3.53 10.63
CA ALA A 143 13.84 -4.48 10.76
C ALA A 143 13.76 -5.60 9.72
N ALA A 144 12.54 -5.97 9.30
CA ALA A 144 12.29 -6.96 8.25
C ALA A 144 12.44 -6.40 6.82
N ARG A 145 12.75 -5.10 6.64
CA ARG A 145 12.93 -4.53 5.30
C ARG A 145 14.22 -5.06 4.66
N PRO A 146 14.17 -5.45 3.38
CA PRO A 146 15.35 -6.00 2.69
C PRO A 146 16.43 -4.95 2.46
N ASP A 147 16.04 -3.69 2.21
CA ASP A 147 16.96 -2.58 1.98
C ASP A 147 16.35 -1.25 2.49
N LEU A 148 16.81 -0.81 3.65
CA LEU A 148 16.42 0.49 4.22
C LEU A 148 17.08 1.69 3.53
N GLY A 149 18.21 1.51 2.85
CA GLY A 149 18.86 2.57 2.07
C GLY A 149 18.06 2.91 0.82
N HIS A 150 17.52 1.90 0.12
CA HIS A 150 16.55 2.09 -0.95
C HIS A 150 15.31 2.84 -0.47
N ASP A 151 14.73 2.41 0.65
CA ASP A 151 13.56 3.06 1.24
C ASP A 151 13.85 4.51 1.65
N ALA A 152 15.06 4.80 2.15
CA ALA A 152 15.47 6.15 2.51
C ALA A 152 15.52 7.09 1.30
N VAL A 153 15.87 6.59 0.12
CA VAL A 153 15.87 7.38 -1.13
C VAL A 153 14.47 7.49 -1.72
N LYS A 154 13.76 6.37 -1.87
CA LYS A 154 12.47 6.30 -2.57
C LYS A 154 11.29 6.78 -1.72
N TYR A 155 11.28 6.45 -0.44
CA TYR A 155 10.18 6.72 0.49
C TYR A 155 10.61 7.64 1.64
N ARG A 156 11.60 8.53 1.39
CA ARG A 156 12.28 9.36 2.37
C ARG A 156 11.37 10.00 3.42
N ALA A 157 10.31 10.68 2.97
CA ALA A 157 9.39 11.38 3.85
C ALA A 157 8.63 10.41 4.79
N GLY A 158 8.20 9.26 4.25
CA GLY A 158 7.57 8.19 5.00
C GLY A 158 8.52 7.62 6.04
N LEU A 159 9.70 7.17 5.62
CA LEU A 159 10.69 6.58 6.52
C LEU A 159 11.12 7.55 7.63
N LYS A 160 11.37 8.82 7.31
CA LYS A 160 11.71 9.86 8.31
C LYS A 160 10.60 10.05 9.33
N THR A 161 9.34 10.00 8.90
CA THR A 161 8.16 10.13 9.77
C THR A 161 8.08 8.95 10.74
N VAL A 162 8.25 7.73 10.23
CA VAL A 162 8.24 6.49 11.01
C VAL A 162 9.39 6.48 12.01
N ALA A 163 10.61 6.78 11.57
CA ALA A 163 11.80 6.77 12.42
C ALA A 163 11.66 7.73 13.61
N ARG A 164 11.07 8.92 13.39
CA ARG A 164 10.73 9.85 14.48
C ARG A 164 9.67 9.30 15.42
N HIS A 165 8.63 8.67 14.87
CA HIS A 165 7.51 8.15 15.65
C HIS A 165 7.91 7.00 16.59
N VAL A 166 8.75 6.09 16.10
CA VAL A 166 9.20 4.92 16.89
C VAL A 166 10.45 5.19 17.73
N HIS A 167 11.02 6.40 17.65
CA HIS A 167 12.33 6.73 18.21
C HIS A 167 13.40 5.72 17.76
N LEU A 168 13.50 5.50 16.45
CA LEU A 168 14.44 4.53 15.91
C LEU A 168 15.87 4.92 16.34
N PRO A 169 16.63 4.03 17.01
CA PRO A 169 17.99 4.33 17.43
C PRO A 169 18.89 4.38 16.20
N CYS A 170 19.05 5.57 15.64
CA CYS A 170 20.08 5.86 14.65
C CYS A 170 21.39 6.14 15.40
N ALA A 171 22.01 5.10 15.96
CA ALA A 171 23.28 5.22 16.66
C ALA A 171 24.33 5.90 15.78
N GLU A 172 25.24 6.69 16.37
CA GLU A 172 26.35 7.29 15.63
C GLU A 172 27.41 6.20 15.34
N GLY A 173 27.92 6.13 14.10
CA GLY A 173 28.89 5.10 13.69
C GLY A 173 28.85 4.76 12.19
N ARG A 174 29.47 3.65 11.80
CA ARG A 174 29.54 3.13 10.42
C ARG A 174 28.63 1.91 10.16
N GLY A 175 27.53 1.78 10.88
CA GLY A 175 26.55 0.73 10.61
C GLY A 175 25.52 1.15 9.54
N PRO A 176 24.88 0.22 8.81
CA PRO A 176 23.85 0.56 7.82
C PRO A 176 22.72 1.44 8.38
N LEU A 177 22.30 1.20 9.62
CA LEU A 177 21.28 2.01 10.32
C LEU A 177 21.77 3.41 10.72
N ALA A 178 23.06 3.54 11.07
CA ALA A 178 23.69 4.82 11.41
C ALA A 178 23.75 5.73 10.18
N GLU A 179 24.12 5.14 9.05
CA GLU A 179 24.21 5.80 7.77
C GLU A 179 22.85 6.28 7.26
N VAL A 180 21.83 5.42 7.30
CA VAL A 180 20.44 5.80 6.99
C VAL A 180 19.97 6.93 7.91
N GLY A 181 20.29 6.88 9.20
CA GLY A 181 20.00 7.96 10.14
C GLY A 181 20.64 9.29 9.76
N ALA A 182 21.93 9.28 9.42
CA ALA A 182 22.64 10.45 8.94
C ALA A 182 21.99 11.02 7.67
N PHE A 183 21.65 10.16 6.70
CA PHE A 183 20.98 10.56 5.46
C PHE A 183 19.59 11.21 5.69
N LEU A 184 18.77 10.65 6.59
CA LEU A 184 17.41 11.12 6.83
C LEU A 184 17.36 12.44 7.61
N PHE A 185 18.24 12.59 8.61
CA PHE A 185 18.18 13.69 9.57
C PHE A 185 19.25 14.76 9.36
N ARG A 186 20.41 14.41 8.81
CA ARG A 186 21.56 15.30 8.56
C ARG A 186 22.14 15.05 7.15
N PRO A 187 21.34 15.19 6.07
CA PRO A 187 21.80 14.89 4.73
C PRO A 187 23.02 15.75 4.37
N GLY A 188 24.09 15.10 3.92
CA GLY A 188 25.35 15.76 3.56
C GLY A 188 26.37 15.88 4.70
N ARG A 189 26.05 15.42 5.92
CA ARG A 189 27.03 15.36 7.02
C ARG A 189 28.19 14.41 6.70
N LEU A 190 27.90 13.30 6.04
CA LEU A 190 28.91 12.33 5.64
C LEU A 190 29.49 12.72 4.27
N PRO A 191 30.82 12.72 4.11
CA PRO A 191 31.46 13.02 2.83
C PRO A 191 31.17 11.96 1.77
N ARG A 192 30.99 10.71 2.22
CA ARG A 192 30.66 9.54 1.40
C ARG A 192 29.71 8.63 2.18
N TYR A 193 28.84 7.97 1.42
CA TYR A 193 27.99 6.90 1.91
C TYR A 193 28.57 5.55 1.42
N GLU A 194 28.60 4.54 2.29
CA GLU A 194 28.92 3.15 1.95
C GLU A 194 27.77 2.51 1.16
N HIS A 195 26.52 2.83 1.52
CA HIS A 195 25.36 2.33 0.80
C HIS A 195 25.29 2.94 -0.63
N PRO A 196 25.33 2.13 -1.70
CA PRO A 196 25.45 2.63 -3.08
C PRO A 196 24.35 3.62 -3.46
N MET A 197 23.10 3.35 -3.07
CA MET A 197 21.95 4.21 -3.38
C MET A 197 22.01 5.56 -2.66
N LEU A 198 22.52 5.60 -1.42
CA LEU A 198 22.64 6.84 -0.66
C LEU A 198 23.76 7.71 -1.23
N ASP A 199 24.87 7.09 -1.64
CA ASP A 199 25.97 7.81 -2.29
C ASP A 199 25.59 8.30 -3.68
N ALA A 200 24.89 7.49 -4.48
CA ALA A 200 24.36 7.91 -5.77
C ALA A 200 23.43 9.13 -5.62
N TRP A 201 22.58 9.16 -4.60
CA TRP A 201 21.72 10.32 -4.33
C TRP A 201 22.52 11.57 -3.97
N ARG A 202 23.59 11.42 -3.17
CA ARG A 202 24.51 12.52 -2.84
C ARG A 202 25.21 13.03 -4.12
N ARG A 203 25.81 12.13 -4.91
CA ARG A 203 26.50 12.46 -6.17
C ARG A 203 25.56 13.11 -7.19
N ALA A 204 24.31 12.64 -7.30
CA ALA A 204 23.32 13.18 -8.22
C ALA A 204 23.00 14.67 -8.03
N HIS A 205 23.38 15.29 -6.90
CA HIS A 205 23.28 16.74 -6.74
C HIS A 205 24.30 17.52 -7.58
N TYR A 206 25.44 16.91 -7.89
CA TYR A 206 26.58 17.54 -8.54
C TYR A 206 26.89 16.94 -9.90
N GLU A 207 26.60 15.64 -10.08
CA GLU A 207 26.95 14.87 -11.27
C GLU A 207 25.72 14.30 -11.96
N GLN A 208 25.61 14.51 -13.28
CA GLN A 208 24.52 13.96 -14.08
C GLN A 208 24.59 12.44 -14.23
N GLY A 209 25.79 11.84 -14.21
CA GLY A 209 25.98 10.39 -14.36
C GLY A 209 25.26 9.59 -13.28
N ALA A 210 25.37 10.05 -12.03
CA ALA A 210 24.74 9.42 -10.87
C ALA A 210 23.21 9.40 -10.90
N VAL A 211 22.56 10.24 -11.74
CA VAL A 211 21.09 10.26 -11.86
C VAL A 211 20.55 8.94 -12.42
N ALA A 212 21.28 8.26 -13.29
CA ALA A 212 20.87 6.97 -13.88
C ALA A 212 20.98 5.78 -12.90
N GLU A 213 21.63 5.99 -11.75
CA GLU A 213 21.74 4.99 -10.68
C GLU A 213 20.53 5.00 -9.74
N LEU A 214 19.72 6.07 -9.76
CA LEU A 214 18.60 6.28 -8.85
C LEU A 214 17.29 5.61 -9.35
N PRO A 215 16.35 5.31 -8.44
CA PRO A 215 15.01 4.86 -8.82
C PRO A 215 14.33 5.91 -9.71
N PHE A 216 13.59 5.45 -10.72
CA PHE A 216 13.02 6.28 -11.79
C PHE A 216 12.37 7.58 -11.30
N THR A 217 11.44 7.48 -10.34
CA THR A 217 10.71 8.64 -9.80
C THR A 217 11.60 9.65 -9.08
N VAL A 218 12.70 9.20 -8.48
CA VAL A 218 13.67 10.08 -7.82
C VAL A 218 14.59 10.69 -8.88
N ALA A 219 15.01 9.89 -9.85
CA ALA A 219 15.84 10.31 -10.96
C ALA A 219 15.15 11.39 -11.82
N GLU A 220 13.83 11.32 -12.00
CA GLU A 220 13.03 12.36 -12.69
C GLU A 220 13.23 13.75 -12.07
N GLY A 221 13.23 13.83 -10.74
CA GLY A 221 13.44 15.10 -10.02
C GLY A 221 14.84 15.69 -10.25
N PHE A 222 15.88 14.84 -10.25
CA PHE A 222 17.24 15.28 -10.54
C PHE A 222 17.45 15.62 -12.02
N ALA A 223 16.84 14.87 -12.93
CA ALA A 223 16.90 15.13 -14.35
C ALA A 223 16.34 16.51 -14.70
N ALA A 224 15.21 16.89 -14.08
CA ALA A 224 14.64 18.23 -14.22
C ALA A 224 15.60 19.32 -13.69
N ARG A 225 16.20 19.09 -12.52
CA ARG A 225 17.17 20.03 -11.90
C ARG A 225 18.42 20.24 -12.77
N HIS A 226 18.89 19.19 -13.43
CA HIS A 226 20.06 19.24 -14.32
C HIS A 226 19.73 19.70 -15.75
N GLY A 227 18.47 20.04 -16.06
CA GLY A 227 18.05 20.46 -17.39
C GLY A 227 18.14 19.36 -18.46
N MET A 228 18.06 18.09 -18.06
CA MET A 228 18.16 16.97 -19.02
C MET A 228 16.94 16.93 -19.94
N LYS A 229 17.17 16.76 -21.24
CA LYS A 229 16.08 16.48 -22.18
C LYS A 229 15.38 15.18 -21.80
N ARG A 230 14.05 15.23 -21.70
CA ARG A 230 13.20 14.10 -21.26
C ARG A 230 13.46 12.82 -22.06
N GLU A 231 13.65 12.92 -23.37
CA GLU A 231 13.96 11.77 -24.23
C GLU A 231 15.28 11.08 -23.88
N VAL A 232 16.31 11.89 -23.59
CA VAL A 232 17.64 11.40 -23.19
C VAL A 232 17.55 10.70 -21.84
N PHE A 233 16.81 11.29 -20.90
CA PHE A 233 16.54 10.69 -19.60
C PHE A 233 15.80 9.35 -19.72
N LEU A 234 14.71 9.30 -20.49
CA LEU A 234 13.94 8.06 -20.68
C LEU A 234 14.76 6.96 -21.36
N LYS A 235 15.60 7.31 -22.36
CA LYS A 235 16.49 6.35 -23.01
C LYS A 235 17.49 5.73 -22.03
N ARG A 236 18.05 6.55 -21.12
CA ARG A 236 18.98 6.08 -20.07
C ARG A 236 18.29 5.30 -18.96
N ALA A 237 17.06 5.67 -18.60
CA ALA A 237 16.32 5.03 -17.52
C ALA A 237 15.60 3.73 -17.94
N ALA A 238 15.28 3.57 -19.23
CA ALA A 238 14.50 2.45 -19.78
C ALA A 238 14.89 1.05 -19.29
N PRO A 239 16.19 0.67 -19.18
CA PRO A 239 16.58 -0.67 -18.72
C PRO A 239 16.17 -0.97 -17.27
N ARG A 240 15.97 0.06 -16.45
CA ARG A 240 15.66 -0.05 -15.01
C ARG A 240 14.21 0.27 -14.68
N MET A 241 13.42 0.69 -15.66
CA MET A 241 12.00 0.99 -15.46
C MET A 241 11.19 -0.29 -15.27
N THR A 242 10.39 -0.29 -14.21
CA THR A 242 9.36 -1.31 -14.01
C THR A 242 8.35 -1.29 -15.16
N ARG A 243 7.63 -2.39 -15.37
CA ARG A 243 6.59 -2.49 -16.41
C ARG A 243 5.52 -1.39 -16.28
N LEU A 244 5.11 -1.06 -15.06
CA LEU A 244 4.12 -0.01 -14.81
C LEU A 244 4.68 1.40 -15.05
N GLU A 245 5.95 1.65 -14.73
CA GLU A 245 6.61 2.91 -15.06
C GLU A 245 6.70 3.08 -16.58
N ARG A 246 7.06 2.02 -17.32
CA ARG A 246 7.07 2.04 -18.79
C ARG A 246 5.70 2.39 -19.37
N LEU A 247 4.64 1.74 -18.87
CA LEU A 247 3.28 2.01 -19.33
C LEU A 247 2.84 3.46 -19.03
N ARG A 248 3.10 3.98 -17.83
CA ARG A 248 2.78 5.37 -17.48
C ARG A 248 3.51 6.38 -18.37
N THR A 249 4.77 6.12 -18.70
CA THR A 249 5.53 6.97 -19.60
C THR A 249 5.00 6.91 -21.05
N GLN A 250 4.50 5.75 -21.48
CA GLN A 250 3.83 5.60 -22.77
C GLN A 250 2.48 6.32 -22.81
N GLU A 251 1.66 6.18 -21.76
CA GLU A 251 0.37 6.90 -21.62
C GLU A 251 0.57 8.43 -21.64
N GLN A 252 1.64 8.94 -21.02
CA GLN A 252 1.97 10.38 -21.07
C GLN A 252 2.43 10.88 -22.45
N ARG A 253 2.84 10.00 -23.38
CA ARG A 253 3.14 10.38 -24.77
C ARG A 253 1.88 10.53 -25.64
N VAL A 254 0.74 10.02 -25.19
CA VAL A 254 -0.53 9.99 -25.96
C VAL A 254 -1.18 11.38 -26.06
N VAL A 255 -0.67 12.38 -25.35
CA VAL A 255 -1.14 13.79 -25.47
C VAL A 255 -0.73 14.45 -26.81
N GLY A 256 0.07 13.78 -27.64
CA GLY A 256 0.33 14.20 -29.02
C GLY A 256 0.01 13.08 -30.01
N ASP A 257 -1.14 13.20 -30.68
CA ASP A 257 -1.68 12.58 -31.93
C ASP A 257 -1.16 11.23 -32.47
N ARG A 258 -0.43 10.45 -31.67
CA ARG A 258 0.04 9.10 -31.99
C ARG A 258 -0.35 8.21 -30.83
N ARG A 259 -1.42 7.44 -31.05
CA ARG A 259 -1.80 6.34 -30.16
C ARG A 259 -0.66 5.33 -30.11
N PRO A 260 -0.30 4.83 -28.92
CA PRO A 260 0.76 3.85 -28.80
C PRO A 260 0.35 2.57 -29.50
N ASP A 261 1.32 1.91 -30.13
CA ASP A 261 1.21 0.52 -30.57
C ASP A 261 1.16 -0.36 -29.30
N VAL A 262 -0.05 -0.55 -28.79
CA VAL A 262 -0.29 -1.33 -27.56
C VAL A 262 -0.46 -2.77 -27.97
N ASP A 263 0.50 -3.61 -27.63
CA ASP A 263 0.37 -5.06 -27.76
C ASP A 263 -0.73 -5.58 -26.83
N LEU A 264 -1.89 -5.86 -27.41
CA LEU A 264 -3.09 -6.35 -26.73
C LEU A 264 -2.91 -7.77 -26.18
N THR A 265 -1.99 -8.56 -26.76
CA THR A 265 -1.83 -9.99 -26.42
C THR A 265 -1.22 -10.21 -25.02
N VAL A 266 -0.55 -9.19 -24.48
CA VAL A 266 0.12 -9.26 -23.17
C VAL A 266 -0.61 -8.49 -22.07
N MET A 267 -1.79 -7.92 -22.36
CA MET A 267 -2.55 -7.12 -21.40
C MET A 267 -3.36 -7.99 -20.42
N PRO A 268 -3.41 -7.62 -19.12
CA PRO A 268 -4.35 -8.25 -18.19
C PRO A 268 -5.80 -8.04 -18.63
N LEU A 269 -6.64 -9.08 -18.51
CA LEU A 269 -8.03 -9.11 -18.98
C LEU A 269 -8.86 -7.89 -18.56
N THR A 270 -8.75 -7.46 -17.30
CA THR A 270 -9.47 -6.29 -16.79
C THR A 270 -9.08 -5.00 -17.53
N ARG A 271 -7.80 -4.82 -17.86
CA ARG A 271 -7.35 -3.66 -18.63
C ARG A 271 -7.76 -3.76 -20.09
N LEU A 272 -7.76 -4.96 -20.67
CA LEU A 272 -8.22 -5.17 -22.03
C LEU A 272 -9.71 -4.84 -22.15
N ALA A 273 -10.53 -5.29 -21.20
CA ALA A 273 -11.93 -4.92 -21.09
C ALA A 273 -12.12 -3.40 -20.96
N LEU A 274 -11.37 -2.74 -20.08
CA LEU A 274 -11.43 -1.27 -19.94
C LEU A 274 -10.98 -0.54 -21.21
N TYR A 275 -9.94 -1.02 -21.89
CA TYR A 275 -9.47 -0.47 -23.16
C TYR A 275 -10.57 -0.56 -24.23
N VAL A 276 -11.16 -1.74 -24.43
CA VAL A 276 -12.27 -1.95 -25.36
C VAL A 276 -13.44 -1.04 -25.03
N LEU A 277 -13.83 -0.93 -23.75
CA LEU A 277 -14.93 -0.08 -23.30
C LEU A 277 -14.65 1.42 -23.45
N SER A 278 -13.37 1.83 -23.51
CA SER A 278 -12.99 3.22 -23.77
C SER A 278 -13.09 3.64 -25.24
N LEU A 279 -13.22 2.67 -26.17
CA LEU A 279 -13.35 2.93 -27.60
C LEU A 279 -14.80 3.27 -27.98
N GLY A 280 -14.94 4.19 -28.95
CA GLY A 280 -16.23 4.52 -29.56
C GLY A 280 -16.90 3.30 -30.19
N PHE A 281 -18.23 3.32 -30.34
CA PHE A 281 -18.98 2.19 -30.88
C PHE A 281 -18.54 1.81 -32.30
N GLU A 282 -18.34 2.80 -33.18
CA GLU A 282 -17.82 2.61 -34.53
C GLU A 282 -16.42 1.99 -34.54
N GLU A 283 -15.56 2.42 -33.60
CA GLU A 283 -14.18 1.94 -33.50
C GLU A 283 -14.13 0.49 -33.00
N ARG A 284 -15.03 0.10 -32.08
CA ARG A 284 -15.19 -1.29 -31.66
C ARG A 284 -15.70 -2.19 -32.78
N SER A 285 -16.62 -1.68 -33.60
CA SER A 285 -17.18 -2.41 -34.73
C SER A 285 -16.11 -2.69 -35.79
N GLY A 286 -15.33 -1.66 -36.16
CA GLY A 286 -14.27 -1.77 -37.16
C GLY A 286 -13.09 -2.65 -36.74
N ARG A 287 -12.80 -2.75 -35.44
CA ARG A 287 -11.69 -3.55 -34.89
C ARG A 287 -12.15 -4.88 -34.27
N ARG A 288 -13.38 -5.33 -34.53
CA ARG A 288 -13.96 -6.51 -33.87
C ARG A 288 -13.08 -7.75 -33.99
N ALA A 289 -12.50 -8.02 -35.17
CA ALA A 289 -11.62 -9.17 -35.40
C ALA A 289 -10.29 -9.13 -34.62
N GLU A 290 -9.87 -7.94 -34.17
CA GLU A 290 -8.67 -7.76 -33.33
C GLU A 290 -9.01 -7.87 -31.83
N LEU A 291 -10.28 -7.62 -31.46
CA LEU A 291 -10.74 -7.49 -30.07
C LEU A 291 -11.49 -8.72 -29.52
N THR A 292 -11.72 -9.76 -30.35
CA THR A 292 -12.31 -11.06 -29.97
C THR A 292 -11.38 -12.21 -30.35
#